data_AF-A0AAJ0N5Z9-F1
#
_entry.id   AF-A0AAJ0N5Z9-F1
#
_cell.length_a   1.000
_cell.length_b   1.000
_cell.length_c   1.000
_cell.angle_alpha   90.00
_cell.angle_beta   90.00
_cell.angle_gamma   90.00
#
_symmetry.space_group_name_H-M   'P 1'
#
loop_
_entity.id
_entity.type
_entity.pdbx_description
1 polymer ?
#
loop_
_entity_poly.entity_id
_entity_poly.type
_entity_poly.pdbx_seq_one_letter_code
_entity_poly.pdbx_strand_id
1 'polypeptide(L)'
;MTPEQEASIVALLMGREADDGSSRVRVMPQNVLHTDGASTTWLQPSVVEPMVLRTGSDVRTVLARWPTLVFHARNRQLYVVALRDDQWPSDDSLVFHCPTGNVWAKTMVCTGTAVLPMGCTPSEIPAWKASFFESAFTHSNHGKTITVPKPKGTGKSKGHQANPDPMTYWAERDGVMDAFPSEHLTPLKMTLSEWMSSLIHGESVDD
;
A
#
# COMPACT_ATOMS: atom_id res chain seq x y z
N MET A 1 20.13 33.44 6.37
CA MET A 1 19.00 32.80 5.66
C MET A 1 17.74 33.22 6.39
N THR A 2 16.69 33.63 5.69
CA THR A 2 15.43 34.01 6.36
C THR A 2 14.56 32.78 6.63
N PRO A 3 13.66 32.81 7.62
CA PRO A 3 12.72 31.71 7.87
C PRO A 3 11.89 31.30 6.64
N GLU A 4 11.56 32.25 5.77
CA GLU A 4 10.88 31.98 4.49
C GLU A 4 11.78 31.25 3.48
N GLN A 5 13.06 31.61 3.40
CA GLN A 5 14.02 30.91 2.54
C GLN A 5 14.25 29.48 3.04
N GLU A 6 14.31 29.28 4.36
CA GLU A 6 14.38 27.95 4.98
C GLU A 6 13.13 27.12 4.67
N ALA A 7 11.93 27.69 4.85
CA ALA A 7 10.67 27.00 4.54
C ALA A 7 10.55 26.65 3.05
N SER A 8 10.98 27.55 2.15
CA SER A 8 10.97 27.32 0.71
C SER A 8 11.96 26.22 0.30
N ILE A 9 13.17 26.21 0.85
CA ILE A 9 14.16 25.15 0.63
C ILE A 9 13.62 23.80 1.14
N VAL A 10 13.04 23.78 2.34
CA VAL A 10 12.43 22.57 2.92
C VAL A 10 11.27 22.08 2.05
N ALA A 11 10.41 22.98 1.55
CA ALA A 11 9.31 22.62 0.67
C ALA A 11 9.81 22.00 -0.65
N LEU A 12 10.83 22.61 -1.27
CA LEU A 12 11.47 22.09 -2.48
C LEU A 12 12.09 20.71 -2.25
N LEU A 13 12.79 20.53 -1.11
CA LEU A 13 13.38 19.25 -0.71
C LEU A 13 12.33 18.17 -0.41
N MET A 14 11.16 18.57 0.10
CA MET A 14 10.03 17.66 0.34
C MET A 14 9.18 17.39 -0.93
N GLY A 15 9.62 17.88 -2.09
CA GLY A 15 8.91 17.70 -3.37
C GLY A 15 7.53 18.39 -3.39
N ARG A 16 7.31 19.37 -2.51
CA ARG A 16 6.17 20.29 -2.65
C ARG A 16 6.50 21.19 -3.83
N GLU A 17 5.66 21.20 -4.86
CA GLU A 17 5.75 22.26 -5.86
C GLU A 17 5.63 23.59 -5.10
N ALA A 18 6.62 24.47 -5.25
CA ALA A 18 6.52 25.81 -4.71
C ALA A 18 5.27 26.43 -5.30
N ASP A 19 4.33 26.82 -4.45
CA ASP A 19 3.13 27.54 -4.86
C ASP A 19 3.56 28.94 -5.31
N ASP A 20 3.98 29.08 -6.57
CA ASP A 20 4.43 30.36 -7.14
C ASP A 20 3.27 31.33 -7.44
N GLY A 21 2.04 30.97 -7.02
CA GLY A 21 0.82 31.71 -7.31
C GLY A 21 0.25 31.45 -8.72
N SER A 22 0.95 30.72 -9.59
CA SER A 22 0.41 30.16 -10.82
C SER A 22 -0.01 28.70 -10.57
N SER A 23 -1.24 28.51 -10.09
CA SER A 23 -1.90 27.20 -10.15
C SER A 23 -2.04 26.77 -11.61
N ARG A 24 -1.02 26.09 -12.17
CA ARG A 24 -1.12 25.50 -13.51
C ARG A 24 -2.25 24.48 -13.49
N VAL A 25 -3.29 24.74 -14.26
CA VAL A 25 -4.34 23.75 -14.52
C VAL A 25 -3.67 22.54 -15.18
N ARG A 26 -3.74 21.38 -14.52
CA ARG A 26 -3.20 20.12 -15.03
C ARG A 26 -4.31 19.07 -15.07
N VAL A 27 -4.33 18.28 -16.15
CA VAL A 27 -5.16 17.08 -16.23
C VAL A 27 -4.50 16.01 -15.37
N MET A 28 -5.25 15.46 -14.40
CA MET A 28 -4.74 14.41 -13.53
C MET A 28 -4.78 13.04 -14.21
N PRO A 29 -3.84 12.13 -13.88
CA PRO A 29 -3.97 10.73 -14.26
C PRO A 29 -5.29 10.16 -13.75
N GLN A 30 -5.94 9.32 -14.56
CA GLN A 30 -7.25 8.76 -14.25
C GLN A 30 -7.27 8.02 -12.91
N ASN A 31 -6.15 7.47 -12.44
CA ASN A 31 -6.09 6.67 -11.23
C ASN A 31 -5.81 7.47 -9.95
N VAL A 32 -5.70 8.80 -10.01
CA VAL A 32 -5.52 9.64 -8.82
C VAL A 32 -6.86 9.85 -8.12
N LEU A 33 -6.93 9.48 -6.84
CA LEU A 33 -8.10 9.67 -5.99
C LEU A 33 -8.03 10.98 -5.20
N HIS A 34 -6.82 11.38 -4.81
CA HIS A 34 -6.58 12.60 -4.04
C HIS A 34 -5.15 13.10 -4.28
N THR A 35 -4.97 14.42 -4.29
CA THR A 35 -3.66 15.06 -4.20
C THR A 35 -3.83 16.46 -3.63
N ASP A 36 -2.95 16.85 -2.71
CA ASP A 36 -2.89 18.20 -2.12
C ASP A 36 -1.50 18.85 -2.28
N GLY A 37 -0.62 18.22 -3.07
CA GLY A 37 0.76 18.67 -3.27
C GLY A 37 1.73 18.23 -2.17
N ALA A 38 1.23 17.84 -0.99
CA ALA A 38 2.01 17.24 0.09
C ALA A 38 1.81 15.71 0.16
N SER A 39 0.72 15.21 -0.39
CA SER A 39 0.36 13.81 -0.46
C SER A 39 -0.38 13.48 -1.75
N THR A 40 -0.32 12.22 -2.16
CA THR A 40 -1.11 11.68 -3.27
C THR A 40 -1.67 10.32 -2.89
N THR A 41 -2.97 10.11 -3.13
CA THR A 41 -3.64 8.81 -3.08
C THR A 41 -4.00 8.36 -4.48
N TRP A 42 -3.69 7.12 -4.84
CA TRP A 42 -4.02 6.58 -6.16
C TRP A 42 -4.47 5.13 -6.10
N LEU A 43 -5.31 4.77 -7.07
CA LEU A 43 -5.74 3.42 -7.34
C LEU A 43 -4.69 2.69 -8.18
N GLN A 44 -4.44 1.44 -7.83
CA GLN A 44 -3.70 0.48 -8.64
C GLN A 44 -4.63 -0.70 -8.92
N PRO A 45 -5.18 -0.80 -10.14
CA PRO A 45 -5.98 -1.95 -10.56
C PRO A 45 -5.23 -3.27 -10.41
N SER A 46 -6.00 -4.36 -10.30
CA SER A 46 -5.46 -5.71 -10.22
C SER A 46 -4.54 -5.99 -11.41
N VAL A 47 -3.31 -6.42 -11.12
CA VAL A 47 -2.24 -6.57 -12.12
C VAL A 47 -1.51 -7.88 -11.90
N VAL A 48 -0.95 -8.44 -12.99
CA VAL A 48 0.01 -9.54 -12.89
C VAL A 48 1.40 -8.95 -12.89
N GLU A 49 2.10 -9.04 -11.76
CA GLU A 49 3.48 -8.54 -11.61
C GLU A 49 4.32 -9.55 -10.83
N PRO A 50 5.64 -9.62 -11.09
CA PRO A 50 6.55 -10.44 -10.30
C PRO A 50 6.51 -10.05 -8.82
N MET A 51 6.65 -11.04 -7.96
CA MET A 51 6.78 -10.87 -6.51
C MET A 51 8.04 -11.60 -6.04
N VAL A 52 8.99 -10.87 -5.46
CA VAL A 52 10.25 -11.44 -4.98
C VAL A 52 10.11 -11.90 -3.53
N LEU A 53 10.05 -13.20 -3.33
CA LEU A 53 10.00 -13.85 -2.04
C LEU A 53 11.42 -14.22 -1.57
N ARG A 54 11.84 -13.77 -0.40
CA ARG A 54 13.15 -14.08 0.20
C ARG A 54 13.00 -14.76 1.56
N THR A 55 13.65 -15.90 1.74
CA THR A 55 13.73 -16.61 3.03
C THR A 55 15.20 -16.88 3.33
N GLY A 56 15.81 -16.09 4.22
CA GLY A 56 17.26 -16.15 4.44
C GLY A 56 18.04 -15.80 3.17
N SER A 57 18.90 -16.71 2.70
CA SER A 57 19.64 -16.58 1.44
C SER A 57 18.83 -16.92 0.20
N ASP A 58 17.72 -17.66 0.36
CA ASP A 58 16.95 -18.17 -0.76
C ASP A 58 16.05 -17.06 -1.32
N VAL A 59 16.12 -16.87 -2.64
CA VAL A 59 15.30 -15.90 -3.37
C VAL A 59 14.50 -16.65 -4.42
N ARG A 60 13.18 -16.48 -4.38
CA ARG A 60 12.25 -17.00 -5.37
C ARG A 60 11.40 -15.86 -5.89
N THR A 61 11.32 -15.71 -7.21
CA THR A 61 10.34 -14.82 -7.82
C THR A 61 9.14 -15.64 -8.24
N VAL A 62 7.95 -15.21 -7.84
CA VAL A 62 6.68 -15.80 -8.28
C VAL A 62 5.94 -14.82 -9.19
N LEU A 63 5.15 -15.33 -10.12
CA LEU A 63 4.27 -14.49 -10.92
C LEU A 63 2.91 -14.39 -10.23
N ALA A 64 2.60 -13.22 -9.68
CA ALA A 64 1.44 -13.01 -8.83
C ALA A 64 0.37 -12.14 -9.50
N ARG A 65 -0.90 -12.57 -9.45
CA ARG A 65 -2.05 -11.69 -9.68
C ARG A 65 -2.37 -10.93 -8.39
N TRP A 66 -1.96 -9.67 -8.33
CA TRP A 66 -2.18 -8.78 -7.20
C TRP A 66 -3.66 -8.39 -7.08
N PRO A 67 -4.21 -8.23 -5.86
CA PRO A 67 -5.51 -7.59 -5.71
C PRO A 67 -5.44 -6.13 -6.16
N THR A 68 -6.59 -5.51 -6.27
CA THR A 68 -6.67 -4.05 -6.45
C THR A 68 -6.20 -3.37 -5.18
N LEU A 69 -5.29 -2.41 -5.32
CA LEU A 69 -4.65 -1.70 -4.22
C LEU A 69 -4.97 -0.21 -4.27
N VAL A 70 -5.04 0.43 -3.11
CA VAL A 70 -5.00 1.89 -2.99
C VAL A 70 -3.75 2.25 -2.21
N PHE A 71 -2.95 3.13 -2.81
CA PHE A 71 -1.73 3.64 -2.20
C PHE A 71 -1.93 5.08 -1.76
N HIS A 72 -1.23 5.47 -0.70
CA HIS A 72 -1.11 6.86 -0.26
C HIS A 72 0.35 7.15 0.05
N ALA A 73 0.91 8.16 -0.61
CA ALA A 73 2.26 8.65 -0.34
C ALA A 73 2.19 10.01 0.36
N ARG A 74 2.89 10.14 1.49
CA ARG A 74 3.02 11.39 2.26
C ARG A 74 4.29 11.34 3.09
N ASN A 75 4.99 12.47 3.26
CA ASN A 75 6.17 12.59 4.14
C ASN A 75 7.23 11.50 3.91
N ARG A 76 7.49 11.14 2.63
CA ARG A 76 8.40 10.05 2.24
C ARG A 76 8.03 8.68 2.84
N GLN A 77 6.75 8.47 3.15
CA GLN A 77 6.18 7.19 3.56
C GLN A 77 5.15 6.74 2.54
N LEU A 78 5.06 5.43 2.35
CA LEU A 78 4.05 4.79 1.51
C LEU A 78 3.11 3.98 2.40
N TYR A 79 1.82 4.13 2.16
CA TYR A 79 0.77 3.36 2.80
C TYR A 79 -0.02 2.62 1.72
N VAL A 80 -0.55 1.45 2.06
CA VAL A 80 -1.30 0.62 1.11
C VAL A 80 -2.40 -0.18 1.79
N VAL A 81 -3.55 -0.22 1.13
CA VAL A 81 -4.68 -1.09 1.44
C VAL A 81 -5.13 -1.83 0.20
N ALA A 82 -5.82 -2.95 0.38
CA ALA A 82 -6.47 -3.68 -0.70
C ALA A 82 -7.97 -3.37 -0.75
N LEU A 83 -8.54 -3.47 -1.95
CA LEU A 83 -9.97 -3.45 -2.19
C LEU A 83 -10.50 -4.86 -2.48
N ARG A 84 -11.81 -5.04 -2.27
CA ARG A 84 -12.49 -6.31 -2.51
C ARG A 84 -12.52 -6.70 -3.98
N ASP A 85 -12.68 -5.72 -4.86
CA ASP A 85 -12.91 -5.89 -6.28
C ASP A 85 -12.13 -4.84 -7.09
N ASP A 86 -12.06 -5.08 -8.39
CA ASP A 86 -11.32 -4.26 -9.34
C ASP A 86 -12.21 -3.18 -9.97
N GLN A 87 -12.90 -2.43 -9.13
CA GLN A 87 -13.76 -1.32 -9.53
C GLN A 87 -13.21 0.02 -9.02
N TRP A 88 -13.71 1.10 -9.62
CA TRP A 88 -13.46 2.44 -9.09
C TRP A 88 -14.09 2.57 -7.70
N PRO A 89 -13.32 2.93 -6.65
CA PRO A 89 -13.85 2.95 -5.31
C PRO A 89 -14.78 4.15 -5.07
N SER A 90 -15.57 4.03 -4.01
CA SER A 90 -16.34 5.11 -3.39
C SER A 90 -15.83 5.38 -1.98
N ASP A 91 -16.27 6.45 -1.35
CA ASP A 91 -15.91 6.80 0.03
C ASP A 91 -16.23 5.66 1.02
N ASP A 92 -17.33 4.93 0.79
CA ASP A 92 -17.82 3.83 1.63
C ASP A 92 -17.19 2.47 1.30
N SER A 93 -16.30 2.40 0.29
CA SER A 93 -15.64 1.16 -0.08
C SER A 93 -14.83 0.63 1.11
N LEU A 94 -15.15 -0.60 1.55
CA LEU A 94 -14.41 -1.24 2.64
C LEU A 94 -12.97 -1.54 2.22
N VAL A 95 -12.03 -1.25 3.12
CA VAL A 95 -10.61 -1.52 2.90
C VAL A 95 -10.10 -2.71 3.71
N PHE A 96 -9.07 -3.35 3.17
CA PHE A 96 -8.48 -4.57 3.70
C PHE A 96 -6.96 -4.38 3.85
N HIS A 97 -6.35 -5.19 4.72
CA HIS A 97 -4.90 -5.29 4.73
C HIS A 97 -4.39 -5.71 3.35
N CYS A 98 -3.33 -5.06 2.89
CA CYS A 98 -2.59 -5.56 1.75
C CYS A 98 -2.07 -6.97 2.08
N PRO A 99 -2.31 -7.99 1.23
CA PRO A 99 -1.98 -9.38 1.53
C PRO A 99 -0.48 -9.68 1.38
N THR A 100 0.41 -8.78 1.82
CA THR A 100 1.87 -8.96 1.76
C THR A 100 2.48 -8.96 3.15
N GLY A 101 3.67 -9.55 3.28
CA GLY A 101 4.39 -9.54 4.56
C GLY A 101 5.02 -8.19 4.92
N ASN A 102 5.36 -7.36 3.92
CA ASN A 102 6.10 -6.10 4.12
C ASN A 102 5.21 -4.91 4.52
N VAL A 103 3.94 -5.11 4.90
CA VAL A 103 3.04 -4.02 5.30
C VAL A 103 2.73 -4.14 6.79
N TRP A 104 2.93 -3.06 7.53
CA TRP A 104 2.64 -2.99 8.97
C TRP A 104 1.13 -2.98 9.25
N ALA A 105 0.73 -3.30 10.48
CA ALA A 105 -0.68 -3.32 10.86
C ALA A 105 -1.39 -1.96 10.66
N LYS A 106 -0.64 -0.85 10.72
CA LYS A 106 -1.12 0.51 10.39
C LYS A 106 -0.98 0.85 8.89
N THR A 107 -1.03 -0.16 8.02
CA THR A 107 -1.02 -0.06 6.55
C THR A 107 0.22 0.58 5.92
N MET A 108 1.23 0.97 6.70
CA MET A 108 2.48 1.53 6.21
C MET A 108 3.34 0.43 5.57
N VAL A 109 3.86 0.69 4.38
CA VAL A 109 4.83 -0.18 3.69
C VAL A 109 6.18 -0.10 4.39
N CYS A 110 6.74 -1.26 4.72
CA CYS A 110 8.13 -1.39 5.11
C CYS A 110 9.00 -1.37 3.86
N THR A 111 9.72 -0.26 3.67
CA THR A 111 10.55 -0.03 2.49
C THR A 111 11.98 -0.51 2.68
N GLY A 112 12.35 -0.95 3.89
CA GLY A 112 13.72 -1.38 4.21
C GLY A 112 14.76 -0.34 3.80
N THR A 113 15.72 -0.75 2.97
CA THR A 113 16.79 0.11 2.43
C THR A 113 16.49 0.67 1.03
N ALA A 114 15.23 0.61 0.57
CA ALA A 114 14.86 1.13 -0.75
C ALA A 114 15.09 2.64 -0.83
N VAL A 115 15.55 3.10 -2.00
CA VAL A 115 15.66 4.53 -2.29
C VAL A 115 14.25 5.04 -2.60
N LEU A 116 13.70 5.83 -1.67
CA LEU A 116 12.35 6.36 -1.81
C LEU A 116 12.32 7.66 -2.62
N PRO A 117 11.26 7.86 -3.43
CA PRO A 117 11.02 9.12 -4.14
C PRO A 117 11.08 10.32 -3.19
N MET A 118 11.56 11.46 -3.71
CA MET A 118 11.65 12.70 -2.93
C MET A 118 10.29 13.35 -2.72
N GLY A 119 9.44 13.32 -3.75
CA GLY A 119 8.12 13.91 -3.75
C GLY A 119 6.99 12.91 -3.54
N CYS A 120 5.80 13.46 -3.31
CA CYS A 120 4.55 12.72 -3.18
C CYS A 120 3.50 13.25 -4.17
N THR A 121 3.92 13.77 -5.32
CA THR A 121 3.04 14.28 -6.36
C THR A 121 2.60 13.16 -7.32
N PRO A 122 1.55 13.37 -8.14
CA PRO A 122 1.12 12.38 -9.13
C PRO A 122 2.21 11.95 -10.14
N SER A 123 3.20 12.81 -10.43
CA SER A 123 4.32 12.45 -11.31
C SER A 123 5.27 11.42 -10.71
N GLU A 124 5.28 11.27 -9.38
CA GLU A 124 6.14 10.32 -8.65
C GLU A 124 5.50 8.93 -8.49
N ILE A 125 4.23 8.75 -8.89
CA ILE A 125 3.50 7.48 -8.79
C ILE A 125 4.30 6.30 -9.38
N PRO A 126 4.93 6.39 -10.57
CA PRO A 126 5.72 5.29 -11.12
C PRO A 126 6.88 4.86 -10.21
N ALA A 127 7.56 5.81 -9.58
CA ALA A 127 8.70 5.54 -8.69
C ALA A 127 8.26 4.93 -7.36
N TRP A 128 7.12 5.37 -6.81
CA TRP A 128 6.51 4.74 -5.64
C TRP A 128 6.05 3.30 -5.91
N LYS A 129 5.46 3.06 -7.09
CA LYS A 129 5.07 1.70 -7.51
C LYS A 129 6.28 0.78 -7.62
N ALA A 130 7.35 1.21 -8.29
CA ALA A 130 8.58 0.45 -8.39
C ALA A 130 9.13 0.09 -7.00
N SER A 131 9.18 1.07 -6.08
CA SER A 131 9.63 0.86 -4.70
C SER A 131 8.84 -0.22 -3.95
N PHE A 132 7.55 -0.39 -4.26
CA PHE A 132 6.71 -1.43 -3.65
C PHE A 132 6.85 -2.79 -4.32
N PHE A 133 6.65 -2.87 -5.64
CA PHE A 133 6.61 -4.15 -6.37
C PHE A 133 7.99 -4.80 -6.51
N GLU A 134 9.06 -4.01 -6.55
CA GLU A 134 10.43 -4.54 -6.64
C GLU A 134 11.03 -4.88 -5.27
N SER A 135 10.31 -4.58 -4.18
CA SER A 135 10.77 -4.91 -2.84
C SER A 135 10.74 -6.43 -2.62
N ALA A 136 11.82 -6.97 -2.06
CA ALA A 136 11.87 -8.37 -1.66
C ALA A 136 11.16 -8.56 -0.32
N PHE A 137 10.12 -9.40 -0.29
CA PHE A 137 9.43 -9.79 0.93
C PHE A 137 10.32 -10.74 1.72
N THR A 138 10.61 -10.43 2.99
CA THR A 138 11.54 -11.23 3.81
C THR A 138 10.90 -11.84 5.04
N HIS A 139 9.81 -11.24 5.52
CA HIS A 139 9.07 -11.66 6.69
C HIS A 139 7.67 -11.04 6.67
N SER A 140 6.81 -11.51 7.57
CA SER A 140 5.53 -10.85 7.85
C SER A 140 5.67 -9.87 9.01
N ASN A 141 5.28 -8.62 8.79
CA ASN A 141 5.22 -7.58 9.82
C ASN A 141 4.06 -7.80 10.80
N HIS A 142 3.00 -8.50 10.40
CA HIS A 142 1.93 -8.92 11.32
C HIS A 142 1.16 -10.16 10.82
N GLY A 143 0.65 -10.97 11.75
CA GLY A 143 -0.04 -12.23 11.43
C GLY A 143 -1.49 -12.11 10.95
N LYS A 144 -1.89 -10.98 10.34
CA LYS A 144 -3.28 -10.70 9.91
C LYS A 144 -3.35 -10.03 8.54
N THR A 145 -2.46 -10.41 7.64
CA THR A 145 -2.41 -9.89 6.26
C THR A 145 -3.32 -10.71 5.34
N ILE A 146 -3.39 -12.03 5.56
CA ILE A 146 -4.24 -12.98 4.81
C ILE A 146 -5.09 -13.78 5.80
N THR A 147 -6.37 -13.99 5.48
CA THR A 147 -7.30 -14.77 6.30
C THR A 147 -8.00 -15.82 5.43
N VAL A 148 -7.65 -17.11 5.56
CA VAL A 148 -8.31 -18.18 4.80
C VAL A 148 -9.37 -18.92 5.65
N PRO A 149 -10.46 -19.42 5.05
CA PRO A 149 -11.39 -20.32 5.72
C PRO A 149 -10.67 -21.60 6.17
N LYS A 150 -10.92 -22.09 7.39
CA LYS A 150 -10.41 -23.41 7.78
C LYS A 150 -11.21 -24.54 7.13
N PRO A 151 -10.56 -25.63 6.69
CA PRO A 151 -11.27 -26.86 6.35
C PRO A 151 -12.11 -27.34 7.54
N LYS A 152 -13.35 -27.75 7.30
CA LYS A 152 -14.18 -28.39 8.34
C LYS A 152 -13.51 -29.72 8.75
N GLY A 153 -12.98 -29.83 9.97
CA GLY A 153 -12.60 -31.11 10.57
C GLY A 153 -11.20 -31.24 11.18
N THR A 154 -10.32 -30.24 11.11
CA THR A 154 -8.94 -30.36 11.64
C THR A 154 -8.73 -29.61 12.95
N GLY A 155 -8.94 -30.31 14.08
CA GLY A 155 -8.32 -29.99 15.38
C GLY A 155 -9.05 -29.02 16.32
N LYS A 156 -8.71 -29.13 17.61
CA LYS A 156 -9.35 -28.46 18.78
C LYS A 156 -9.05 -26.94 18.90
N SER A 157 -8.69 -26.26 17.82
CA SER A 157 -8.34 -24.84 17.84
C SER A 157 -9.59 -24.00 17.62
N LYS A 158 -10.05 -23.29 18.67
CA LYS A 158 -11.22 -22.37 18.58
C LYS A 158 -10.99 -21.32 17.48
N GLY A 159 -11.79 -21.35 16.42
CA GLY A 159 -11.82 -20.32 15.36
C GLY A 159 -12.01 -20.89 13.94
N HIS A 160 -12.88 -20.25 13.14
CA HIS A 160 -13.27 -20.67 11.78
C HIS A 160 -12.30 -20.27 10.66
N GLN A 161 -11.26 -19.50 11.00
CA GLN A 161 -10.31 -18.92 10.04
C GLN A 161 -8.86 -19.22 10.45
N ALA A 162 -7.96 -19.24 9.47
CA ALA A 162 -6.52 -19.36 9.65
C ALA A 162 -5.82 -18.20 8.94
N ASN A 163 -4.66 -17.78 9.44
CA ASN A 163 -3.86 -16.72 8.85
C ASN A 163 -2.54 -17.34 8.37
N PRO A 164 -2.44 -17.74 7.09
CA PRO A 164 -1.23 -18.34 6.57
C PRO A 164 -0.10 -17.32 6.55
N ASP A 165 1.14 -17.82 6.55
CA ASP A 165 2.27 -16.97 6.26
C ASP A 165 2.16 -16.44 4.81
N PRO A 166 2.33 -15.13 4.57
CA PRO A 166 2.18 -14.54 3.24
C PRO A 166 3.14 -15.13 2.21
N MET A 167 4.36 -15.49 2.62
CA MET A 167 5.37 -16.04 1.72
C MET A 167 4.93 -17.41 1.22
N THR A 168 4.49 -18.28 2.12
CA THR A 168 3.94 -19.59 1.76
C THR A 168 2.72 -19.44 0.87
N TYR A 169 1.79 -18.56 1.22
CA TYR A 169 0.57 -18.34 0.45
C TYR A 169 0.85 -17.89 -1.00
N TRP A 170 1.75 -16.93 -1.19
CA TRP A 170 2.11 -16.47 -2.53
C TRP A 170 2.95 -17.47 -3.31
N ALA A 171 3.80 -18.25 -2.63
CA ALA A 171 4.56 -19.35 -3.24
C ALA A 171 3.65 -20.45 -3.82
N GLU A 172 2.50 -20.72 -3.18
CA GLU A 172 1.48 -21.67 -3.65
C GLU A 172 0.64 -21.12 -4.80
N ARG A 173 0.60 -19.79 -4.98
CA ARG A 173 -0.14 -19.10 -6.05
C ARG A 173 0.72 -18.72 -7.26
N ASP A 174 1.96 -19.20 -7.32
CA ASP A 174 2.87 -18.90 -8.43
C ASP A 174 2.26 -19.32 -9.78
N GLY A 175 2.10 -18.36 -10.70
CA GLY A 175 1.50 -18.60 -12.00
C GLY A 175 -0.04 -18.67 -12.01
N VAL A 176 -0.72 -18.50 -10.86
CA VAL A 176 -2.18 -18.43 -10.79
C VAL A 176 -2.64 -17.04 -11.24
N MET A 177 -3.30 -16.99 -12.41
CA MET A 177 -3.75 -15.74 -13.03
C MET A 177 -5.16 -15.31 -12.61
N ASP A 178 -5.92 -16.20 -11.95
CA ASP A 178 -7.23 -15.86 -11.40
C ASP A 178 -7.12 -14.72 -10.39
N ALA A 179 -8.18 -13.91 -10.30
CA ALA A 179 -8.26 -12.81 -9.36
C ALA A 179 -7.92 -13.27 -7.93
N PHE A 180 -7.31 -12.37 -7.15
CA PHE A 180 -7.05 -12.65 -5.75
C PHE A 180 -8.39 -12.95 -5.04
N PRO A 181 -8.52 -14.08 -4.31
CA PRO A 181 -9.78 -14.43 -3.66
C PRO A 181 -10.13 -13.39 -2.60
N SER A 182 -11.21 -12.64 -2.84
CA SER A 182 -11.59 -11.51 -1.97
C SER A 182 -11.90 -11.94 -0.54
N GLU A 183 -12.37 -13.17 -0.36
CA GLU A 183 -12.60 -13.82 0.93
C GLU A 183 -11.32 -14.09 1.71
N HIS A 184 -10.15 -14.03 1.06
CA HIS A 184 -8.84 -14.16 1.70
C HIS A 184 -8.27 -12.83 2.21
N LEU A 185 -8.91 -11.71 1.85
CA LEU A 185 -8.53 -10.38 2.33
C LEU A 185 -8.94 -10.21 3.80
N THR A 186 -8.02 -9.68 4.60
CA THR A 186 -8.28 -9.43 6.03
C THR A 186 -8.88 -8.03 6.22
N PRO A 187 -10.12 -7.88 6.73
CA PRO A 187 -10.76 -6.56 6.84
C PRO A 187 -10.06 -5.66 7.86
N LEU A 188 -9.87 -4.38 7.51
CA LEU A 188 -9.45 -3.33 8.44
C LEU A 188 -10.62 -2.80 9.28
N LYS A 189 -11.85 -3.12 8.89
CA LYS A 189 -13.11 -2.64 9.50
C LYS A 189 -13.27 -1.12 9.46
N MET A 190 -12.83 -0.52 8.36
CA MET A 190 -13.01 0.90 8.05
C MET A 190 -13.27 1.06 6.56
N THR A 191 -13.81 2.22 6.18
CA THR A 191 -14.00 2.63 4.80
C THR A 191 -12.74 3.26 4.20
N LEU A 192 -12.74 3.49 2.89
CA LEU A 192 -11.66 4.18 2.20
C LEU A 192 -11.54 5.62 2.67
N SER A 193 -12.66 6.33 2.86
CA SER A 193 -12.64 7.71 3.36
C SER A 193 -12.06 7.79 4.76
N GLU A 194 -12.47 6.91 5.68
CA GLU A 194 -11.92 6.83 7.04
C GLU A 194 -10.42 6.56 7.04
N TRP A 195 -9.96 5.63 6.20
CA TRP A 195 -8.53 5.33 6.05
C TRP A 195 -7.75 6.54 5.53
N MET A 196 -8.22 7.19 4.46
CA MET A 196 -7.57 8.38 3.90
C MET A 196 -7.54 9.54 4.89
N SER A 197 -8.65 9.80 5.59
CA SER A 197 -8.73 10.83 6.64
C SER A 197 -7.74 10.57 7.77
N SER A 198 -7.57 9.32 8.20
CA SER A 198 -6.59 8.95 9.25
C SER A 198 -5.15 9.27 8.86
N LEU A 199 -4.82 9.20 7.56
CA LEU A 199 -3.48 9.47 7.05
C LEU A 199 -3.23 10.96 6.78
N ILE A 200 -4.26 11.69 6.36
CA ILE A 200 -4.15 13.13 6.06
C ILE A 200 -4.17 13.96 7.33
N HIS A 201 -5.10 13.67 8.24
CA HIS A 201 -5.30 14.43 9.47
C HIS A 201 -4.53 13.91 10.69
N GLY A 202 -3.74 12.84 10.51
CA GLY A 202 -3.03 12.09 11.54
C GLY A 202 -2.98 12.75 12.92
N GLU A 203 -3.62 12.11 13.90
CA GLU A 203 -3.62 12.51 15.31
C GLU A 203 -2.22 13.00 15.73
N SER A 204 -2.16 14.24 16.20
CA SER A 204 -1.12 14.69 17.12
C SER A 204 -1.28 13.87 18.40
N VAL A 205 -0.59 12.73 18.48
CA VAL A 205 -0.33 12.11 19.78
C VAL A 205 1.04 12.58 20.22
N ASP A 206 1.05 13.80 20.76
CA ASP A 206 1.98 14.13 21.83
C ASP A 206 1.52 13.31 23.06
N ASP A 207 2.35 12.36 23.47
CA ASP A 207 2.84 12.18 24.85
C ASP A 207 3.82 10.99 24.93
#